data_AF-A0A2X4TEX7-F1
#
_entry.id   AF-A0A2X4TEX7-F1
#
_cell.length_a   1.000
_cell.length_b   1.000
_cell.length_c   1.000
_cell.angle_alpha   90.00
_cell.angle_beta   90.00
_cell.angle_gamma   90.00
#
_symmetry.space_group_name_H-M   'P 1'
#
loop_
_entity.id
_entity.type
_entity.pdbx_description
1 polymer ?
#
loop_
_entity_poly.entity_id
_entity_poly.type
_entity_poly.pdbx_seq_one_letter_code
_entity_poly.pdbx_strand_id
1 'polypeptide(L)'
;MAEGRCYLSSYLTGESPNTVGACSPARFVRWKQTPQGLESRLNDVLIDRYQDGENAGYPTLCKGRYLVDGERYHALEEPTSLNTLELLPELMAANIASVKIEGRQRSPAYVSQVAKVWRQAIDRCKAAPAELHSTTRLDGDARRDVRRHPDHARRVSP
;
A
#
# COMPACT_ATOMS: atom_id res chain seq x y z
N MET A 1 -2.02 -10.95 -2.12
CA MET A 1 -1.05 -10.11 -1.38
C MET A 1 0.29 -10.82 -1.42
N ALA A 2 1.07 -10.64 -2.48
CA ALA A 2 2.29 -11.43 -2.70
C ALA A 2 3.46 -10.59 -3.23
N GLU A 3 3.57 -9.33 -2.79
CA GLU A 3 4.74 -8.49 -3.10
C GLU A 3 5.93 -8.75 -2.14
N GLY A 4 5.97 -9.89 -1.43
CA GLY A 4 7.06 -10.22 -0.51
C GLY A 4 7.13 -9.40 0.79
N ARG A 5 6.49 -8.22 0.85
CA ARG A 5 6.61 -7.27 1.99
C ARG A 5 6.22 -7.88 3.35
N CYS A 6 5.20 -8.73 3.38
CA CYS A 6 4.78 -9.44 4.60
C CYS A 6 5.77 -10.55 5.00
N TYR A 7 6.52 -11.13 4.04
CA TYR A 7 7.59 -12.08 4.33
C TYR A 7 8.78 -11.39 4.99
N LEU A 8 9.11 -10.14 4.60
CA LEU A 8 10.15 -9.37 5.30
C LEU A 8 9.84 -9.15 6.78
N SER A 9 8.57 -8.91 7.10
CA SER A 9 8.11 -8.86 8.50
C SER A 9 8.32 -10.20 9.19
N SER A 10 7.97 -11.31 8.54
CA SER A 10 8.17 -12.66 9.08
C SER A 10 9.64 -12.95 9.33
N TYR A 11 10.52 -12.52 8.43
CA TYR A 11 11.96 -12.65 8.58
C TYR A 11 12.50 -11.85 9.78
N LEU A 12 12.06 -10.59 9.96
CA LEU A 12 12.55 -9.78 11.07
C LEU A 12 11.99 -10.17 12.43
N THR A 13 10.78 -10.71 12.48
CA THR A 13 10.03 -10.91 13.73
C THR A 13 9.87 -12.37 14.12
N GLY A 14 10.17 -13.31 13.21
CA GLY A 14 9.84 -14.72 13.37
C GLY A 14 8.34 -15.02 13.29
N GLU A 15 7.49 -14.02 13.03
CA GLU A 15 6.04 -14.16 13.04
C GLU A 15 5.41 -13.74 11.72
N SER A 16 4.54 -14.59 11.19
CA SER A 16 3.83 -14.28 9.95
C SER A 16 2.66 -13.32 10.20
N PRO A 17 2.58 -12.19 9.49
CA PRO A 17 1.41 -11.31 9.56
C PRO A 17 0.09 -12.04 9.23
N ASN A 18 0.16 -13.16 8.51
CA ASN A 18 -1.00 -14.00 8.19
C ASN A 18 -1.48 -14.84 9.38
N THR A 19 -0.61 -15.16 10.35
CA THR A 19 -0.96 -15.95 11.53
C THR A 19 -1.20 -15.09 12.76
N VAL A 20 -0.49 -13.96 12.90
CA VAL A 20 -0.61 -13.05 14.05
C VAL A 20 -1.35 -11.75 13.75
N GLY A 21 -1.79 -11.52 12.51
CA GLY A 21 -2.66 -10.41 12.13
C GLY A 21 -1.99 -9.03 12.07
N ALA A 22 -0.69 -8.91 12.38
CA ALA A 22 0.04 -7.64 12.39
C ALA A 22 1.33 -7.73 11.57
N CYS A 23 1.59 -6.72 10.72
CA CYS A 23 2.86 -6.59 9.99
C CYS A 23 4.03 -6.17 10.88
N SER A 24 3.76 -5.56 12.03
CA SER A 24 4.76 -5.19 13.01
C SER A 24 4.15 -5.42 14.39
N PRO A 25 4.25 -6.64 14.95
CA PRO A 25 3.70 -6.93 16.26
C PRO A 25 4.29 -5.98 17.31
N ALA A 26 3.44 -5.41 18.17
CA ALA A 26 3.84 -4.34 19.10
C ALA A 26 5.02 -4.72 20.01
N ARG A 27 5.13 -6.00 20.41
CA ARG A 27 6.23 -6.48 21.26
C ARG A 27 7.61 -6.41 20.60
N PHE A 28 7.69 -6.29 19.28
CA PHE A 28 8.93 -6.09 18.52
C PHE A 28 9.18 -4.64 18.14
N VAL A 29 8.19 -3.76 18.34
CA VAL A 29 8.35 -2.34 18.05
C VAL A 29 9.21 -1.69 19.13
N ARG A 30 10.17 -0.86 18.72
CA ARG A 30 10.99 -0.04 19.62
C ARG A 30 11.00 1.40 19.12
N TRP A 31 10.93 2.33 20.08
CA TRP A 31 11.09 3.76 19.88
C TRP A 31 12.32 4.18 20.67
N LYS A 32 13.28 4.83 20.01
CA LYS A 32 14.54 5.21 20.64
C LYS A 32 14.86 6.66 20.32
N GLN A 33 14.89 7.51 21.34
CA GLN A 33 15.39 8.86 21.18
C GLN A 33 16.91 8.81 21.01
N THR A 34 17.41 9.48 19.98
CA THR A 34 18.84 9.63 19.69
C THR A 34 19.18 11.10 19.46
N PRO A 35 20.46 11.49 19.51
CA PRO A 35 20.88 12.85 19.14
C PRO A 35 20.49 13.26 17.71
N GLN A 36 20.17 12.30 16.84
CA GLN A 36 19.80 12.55 15.45
C GLN A 36 18.29 12.55 15.22
N GLY A 37 17.48 12.33 16.26
CA GLY A 37 16.01 12.26 16.19
C GLY A 37 15.43 11.00 16.84
N LEU A 38 14.11 10.85 16.72
CA LEU A 38 13.37 9.68 17.19
C LEU A 38 13.50 8.54 16.17
N GLU A 39 14.16 7.45 16.55
CA GLU A 39 14.21 6.24 15.73
C GLU A 39 13.02 5.33 16.01
N SER A 40 12.33 4.93 14.94
CA SER A 40 11.39 3.81 14.96
C SER A 40 12.08 2.55 14.47
N ARG A 41 11.92 1.46 15.22
CA ARG A 41 12.60 0.20 14.94
C ARG A 41 11.64 -0.97 15.05
N LEU A 42 11.92 -2.01 14.28
CA LEU A 42 11.31 -3.32 14.41
C LEU A 42 12.42 -4.32 14.75
N ASN A 43 12.39 -4.85 15.97
CA ASN A 43 13.56 -5.43 16.62
C ASN A 43 14.75 -4.47 16.55
N ASP A 44 15.90 -4.94 16.07
CA ASP A 44 17.11 -4.15 15.95
C ASP A 44 17.25 -3.44 14.60
N VAL A 45 16.23 -3.51 13.73
CA VAL A 45 16.26 -2.86 12.42
C VAL A 45 15.67 -1.47 12.49
N LEU A 46 16.45 -0.47 12.06
CA LEU A 46 15.98 0.90 11.89
C LEU A 46 15.00 0.97 10.71
N ILE A 47 13.76 1.39 10.99
CA ILE A 47 12.71 1.57 9.98
C ILE A 47 12.66 3.02 9.52
N ASP A 48 12.75 3.95 10.46
CA ASP A 48 12.70 5.38 10.17
C ASP A 48 13.34 6.20 11.30
N ARG A 49 13.70 7.45 11.01
CA ARG A 49 14.14 8.45 11.98
C ARG A 49 13.40 9.76 11.75
N TYR A 50 12.66 10.21 12.76
CA TYR A 50 11.86 11.42 12.73
C TYR A 50 12.58 12.58 13.42
N GLN A 51 12.46 13.78 12.84
CA GLN A 51 12.93 15.03 13.47
C GLN A 51 11.87 15.58 14.43
N ASP A 52 12.27 16.54 15.26
CA ASP A 52 11.34 17.22 16.17
C ASP A 52 10.21 17.91 15.38
N GLY A 53 8.97 17.65 15.80
CA GLY A 53 7.76 18.14 15.12
C GLY A 53 7.27 17.31 13.94
N GLU A 54 8.00 16.25 13.52
CA GLU A 54 7.54 15.31 12.50
C GLU A 54 6.61 14.25 13.11
N ASN A 55 5.54 13.92 12.40
CA ASN A 55 4.62 12.86 12.82
C ASN A 55 5.27 11.48 12.66
N ALA A 56 5.50 10.80 13.76
CA ALA A 56 6.03 9.44 13.76
C ALA A 56 4.95 8.40 13.40
N GLY A 57 5.15 7.68 12.30
CA GLY A 57 4.27 6.61 11.86
C GLY A 57 4.55 5.28 12.57
N TYR A 58 3.53 4.42 12.70
CA TYR A 58 3.72 3.10 13.30
C TYR A 58 4.76 2.27 12.53
N PRO A 59 5.73 1.59 13.18
CA PRO A 59 6.97 1.16 12.53
C PRO A 59 6.74 -0.06 11.64
N THR A 60 6.31 0.19 10.41
CA THR A 60 5.95 -0.83 9.42
C THR A 60 7.01 -0.86 8.34
N LEU A 61 7.57 -2.04 8.07
CA LEU A 61 8.65 -2.22 7.09
C LEU A 61 8.38 -1.56 5.73
N CYS A 62 7.19 -1.80 5.17
CA CYS A 62 6.85 -1.25 3.86
C CYS A 62 6.60 0.28 3.85
N LYS A 63 6.69 0.95 5.01
CA LYS A 63 6.52 2.40 5.16
C LYS A 63 7.79 3.11 5.64
N GLY A 64 8.86 2.38 5.92
CA GLY A 64 10.13 2.96 6.36
C GLY A 64 10.85 3.77 5.27
N ARG A 65 11.82 4.57 5.70
CA ARG A 65 12.75 5.30 4.82
C ARG A 65 14.10 4.59 4.82
N TYR A 66 14.54 4.14 3.66
CA TYR A 66 15.77 3.35 3.49
C TYR A 66 16.77 4.09 2.62
N LEU A 67 18.06 3.86 2.86
CA LEU A 67 19.14 4.34 2.01
C LEU A 67 19.39 3.30 0.92
N VAL A 68 19.08 3.64 -0.33
CA VAL A 68 19.30 2.79 -1.51
C VAL A 68 20.06 3.63 -2.53
N ASP A 69 21.21 3.13 -2.99
CA ASP A 69 22.08 3.81 -3.96
C ASP A 69 22.42 5.27 -3.58
N GLY A 70 22.58 5.53 -2.29
CA GLY A 70 22.91 6.86 -1.75
C GLY A 70 21.71 7.77 -1.49
N GLU A 71 20.52 7.40 -1.94
CA GLU A 71 19.30 8.18 -1.78
C GLU A 71 18.41 7.62 -0.66
N ARG A 72 17.83 8.51 0.16
CA ARG A 72 16.93 8.12 1.25
C ARG A 72 15.48 8.36 0.88
N TYR A 73 14.71 7.29 0.72
CA TYR A 73 13.29 7.36 0.34
C TYR A 73 12.51 6.12 0.79
N HIS A 74 11.20 6.10 0.56
CA HIS A 74 10.33 4.97 0.88
C HIS A 74 10.42 3.85 -0.17
N ALA A 75 11.60 3.23 -0.28
CA ALA A 75 11.91 2.23 -1.31
C ALA A 75 10.94 1.05 -1.36
N LEU A 76 10.37 0.67 -0.22
CA LEU A 76 9.43 -0.43 -0.09
C LEU A 76 7.97 0.00 -0.08
N GLU A 77 7.64 1.27 -0.30
CA GLU A 77 6.27 1.77 -0.31
C GLU A 77 5.67 1.84 -1.72
N GLU A 78 6.51 1.96 -2.75
CA GLU A 78 6.06 2.18 -4.12
C GLU A 78 5.12 1.07 -4.61
N PRO A 79 3.88 1.37 -5.02
CA PRO A 79 2.96 0.35 -5.50
C PRO A 79 3.43 -0.18 -6.86
N THR A 80 3.71 -1.47 -6.95
CA THR A 80 3.66 -2.18 -8.24
C THR A 80 2.20 -2.52 -8.50
N SER A 81 1.50 -1.61 -9.18
CA SER A 81 0.07 -1.81 -9.49
C SER A 81 -0.10 -2.94 -10.49
N LEU A 82 -0.64 -4.08 -10.05
CA LEU A 82 -1.25 -5.06 -10.92
C LEU A 82 -2.65 -4.56 -11.30
N ASN A 83 -2.92 -4.40 -12.59
CA ASN A 83 -4.24 -4.05 -13.10
C ASN A 83 -4.91 -5.31 -13.66
N THR A 84 -6.09 -5.67 -13.13
CA THR A 84 -6.83 -6.86 -13.54
C THR A 84 -8.05 -6.55 -14.39
N LEU A 85 -8.24 -5.30 -14.84
CA LEU A 85 -9.39 -4.94 -15.69
C LEU A 85 -9.40 -5.71 -17.01
N GLU A 86 -8.24 -6.07 -17.53
CA GLU A 86 -8.10 -6.86 -18.76
C GLU A 86 -8.68 -8.27 -18.64
N LEU A 87 -8.85 -8.79 -17.41
CA LEU A 87 -9.46 -10.10 -17.15
C LEU A 87 -11.00 -10.06 -17.17
N LEU A 88 -11.63 -8.87 -17.28
CA LEU A 88 -13.09 -8.75 -17.24
C LEU A 88 -13.83 -9.63 -18.25
N PRO A 89 -13.40 -9.74 -19.54
CA PRO A 89 -14.06 -10.63 -20.50
C PRO A 89 -14.05 -12.09 -20.05
N GLU A 90 -12.93 -12.57 -19.51
CA GLU A 90 -12.78 -13.94 -19.01
C GLU A 90 -13.65 -14.19 -17.78
N LEU A 91 -13.67 -13.24 -16.83
CA LEU A 91 -14.52 -13.31 -15.65
C LEU A 91 -16.01 -13.36 -16.01
N MET A 92 -16.41 -12.60 -17.03
CA MET A 92 -17.79 -12.63 -17.54
C MET A 92 -18.12 -13.95 -18.24
N ALA A 93 -17.21 -14.47 -19.06
CA ALA A 93 -17.38 -15.77 -19.72
C ALA A 93 -17.48 -16.93 -18.70
N ALA A 94 -16.79 -16.81 -17.56
CA ALA A 94 -16.90 -17.73 -16.42
C ALA A 94 -18.18 -17.55 -15.59
N ASN A 95 -19.10 -16.66 -16.00
CA ASN A 95 -20.37 -16.38 -15.32
C ASN A 95 -20.20 -15.87 -13.87
N ILE A 96 -19.14 -15.12 -13.59
CA ILE A 96 -18.95 -14.45 -12.29
C ILE A 96 -19.99 -13.34 -12.13
N ALA A 97 -20.84 -13.45 -11.11
CA ALA A 97 -21.96 -12.54 -10.89
C ALA A 97 -21.57 -11.25 -10.13
N SER A 98 -20.48 -11.26 -9.36
CA SER A 98 -20.10 -10.12 -8.52
C SER A 98 -18.59 -10.01 -8.30
N VAL A 99 -18.11 -8.78 -8.11
CA VAL A 99 -16.72 -8.47 -7.76
C VAL A 99 -16.74 -7.63 -6.48
N LYS A 100 -15.94 -8.03 -5.49
CA LYS A 100 -15.74 -7.26 -4.27
C LYS A 100 -14.43 -6.46 -4.39
N ILE A 101 -14.53 -5.14 -4.32
CA ILE A 101 -13.38 -4.23 -4.34
C ILE A 101 -13.17 -3.69 -2.92
N GLU A 102 -11.98 -3.93 -2.35
CA GLU A 102 -11.61 -3.46 -1.00
C GLU A 102 -10.28 -2.70 -1.04
N GLY A 103 -10.13 -1.71 -0.15
CA GLY A 103 -8.94 -0.88 -0.05
C GLY A 103 -8.29 -0.99 1.33
N ARG A 104 -7.44 -1.99 1.56
CA ARG A 104 -6.71 -2.10 2.83
C ARG A 104 -5.76 -0.92 2.98
N GLN A 105 -5.95 -0.12 4.04
CA GLN A 105 -5.20 1.12 4.27
C GLN A 105 -5.24 2.08 3.06
N ARG A 106 -6.41 2.23 2.43
CA ARG A 106 -6.64 3.24 1.39
C ARG A 106 -7.70 4.23 1.84
N SER A 107 -7.65 5.44 1.31
CA SER A 107 -8.66 6.48 1.61
C SER A 107 -10.00 6.12 0.96
N PRO A 108 -11.13 6.62 1.50
CA PRO A 108 -12.43 6.48 0.86
C PRO A 108 -12.44 7.03 -0.58
N ALA A 109 -11.74 8.14 -0.83
CA ALA A 109 -11.60 8.74 -2.15
C ALA A 109 -10.92 7.78 -3.14
N TYR A 110 -9.84 7.11 -2.74
CA TYR A 110 -9.16 6.11 -3.57
C TYR A 110 -10.09 4.93 -3.91
N VAL A 111 -10.79 4.38 -2.91
CA VAL A 111 -11.69 3.24 -3.12
C VAL A 111 -12.85 3.62 -4.04
N SER A 112 -13.42 4.82 -3.87
CA SER A 112 -14.47 5.36 -4.73
C SER A 112 -14.00 5.46 -6.20
N GLN A 113 -12.81 6.00 -6.42
CA GLN A 113 -12.24 6.12 -7.77
C GLN A 113 -12.03 4.75 -8.42
N VAL A 114 -11.45 3.79 -7.69
CA VAL A 114 -11.26 2.42 -8.21
C VAL A 114 -12.59 1.76 -8.55
N ALA A 115 -13.58 1.86 -7.67
CA ALA A 115 -14.91 1.30 -7.91
C ALA A 115 -15.59 1.91 -9.14
N LYS A 116 -15.46 3.23 -9.34
CA LYS A 116 -15.98 3.93 -10.53
C LYS A 116 -15.34 3.44 -11.81
N VAL A 117 -14.01 3.29 -11.84
CA VAL A 117 -13.27 2.77 -13.00
C VAL A 117 -13.73 1.35 -13.33
N TRP A 118 -13.86 0.47 -12.32
CA TRP A 118 -14.34 -0.89 -12.53
C TRP A 118 -15.77 -0.93 -13.06
N ARG A 119 -16.68 -0.10 -12.53
CA ARG A 119 -18.06 0.00 -13.02
C ARG A 119 -18.08 0.35 -14.51
N GLN A 120 -17.35 1.40 -14.89
CA GLN A 120 -17.23 1.83 -16.28
C GLN A 120 -16.66 0.73 -17.19
N ALA A 121 -15.64 -0.01 -16.72
CA ALA A 121 -15.06 -1.11 -17.48
C ALA A 121 -16.04 -2.28 -17.66
N ILE A 122 -16.80 -2.63 -16.61
CA ILE A 122 -17.85 -3.67 -16.69
C ILE A 122 -18.95 -3.24 -17.68
N ASP A 123 -19.40 -1.98 -17.62
CA ASP A 123 -20.41 -1.45 -18.54
C ASP A 123 -19.94 -1.52 -20.00
N ARG A 124 -18.68 -1.14 -20.27
CA ARG A 124 -18.08 -1.27 -21.60
C ARG A 124 -17.99 -2.74 -22.05
N CYS A 125 -17.51 -3.63 -21.17
CA CYS A 125 -17.38 -5.05 -21.49
C CYS A 125 -18.75 -5.70 -21.79
N LYS A 126 -19.83 -5.26 -21.13
CA LYS A 126 -21.20 -5.70 -21.42
C LYS A 126 -21.72 -5.20 -22.77
N ALA A 127 -21.36 -3.98 -23.17
CA ALA A 127 -21.80 -3.38 -24.42
C ALA A 127 -21.01 -3.89 -25.64
N ALA A 128 -19.69 -4.07 -25.49
CA ALA A 128 -18.78 -4.52 -26.55
C ALA A 128 -17.66 -5.41 -25.94
N PRO A 129 -17.90 -6.73 -25.78
CA PRO A 129 -16.98 -7.64 -25.10
C PRO A 129 -15.58 -7.74 -25.73
N ALA A 130 -15.46 -7.47 -27.04
CA ALA A 130 -14.23 -7.61 -27.80
C ALA A 130 -13.31 -6.36 -27.78
N GLU A 131 -13.76 -5.23 -27.23
CA GLU A 131 -13.05 -3.94 -27.35
C GLU A 131 -12.28 -3.50 -26.09
N LEU A 132 -12.24 -4.34 -25.04
CA LEU A 132 -11.49 -3.99 -23.82
C LEU A 132 -9.98 -4.19 -24.01
N HIS A 133 -9.37 -3.50 -24.97
CA HIS A 133 -7.92 -3.48 -25.18
C HIS A 133 -7.27 -2.31 -24.45
N SER A 134 -6.50 -2.63 -23.40
CA SER A 134 -5.33 -1.98 -22.74
C SER A 134 -5.07 -0.44 -22.86
N THR A 135 -6.04 0.37 -23.25
CA THR A 135 -5.84 1.82 -23.48
C THR A 135 -6.35 2.68 -22.34
N THR A 136 -6.99 2.08 -21.33
CA THR A 136 -7.23 2.77 -20.07
C THR A 136 -5.92 2.80 -19.27
N ARG A 137 -4.96 3.61 -19.73
CA ARG A 137 -4.03 4.24 -18.78
C ARG A 137 -4.92 4.91 -17.75
N LEU A 138 -4.89 4.43 -16.52
CA LEU A 138 -5.24 5.29 -15.40
C LEU A 138 -4.33 6.50 -15.57
N ASP A 139 -4.87 7.61 -16.05
CA ASP A 139 -4.12 8.84 -16.26
C ASP A 139 -3.23 9.08 -15.04
N GLY A 140 -1.97 9.39 -15.33
CA GLY A 140 -0.87 9.45 -14.36
C GLY A 140 -1.02 10.49 -13.25
N ASP A 141 -2.22 11.00 -13.02
CA ASP A 141 -2.55 11.99 -11.99
C ASP A 141 -2.64 11.38 -10.59
N ALA A 142 -3.05 10.11 -10.47
CA ALA A 142 -3.01 9.41 -9.18
C ALA A 142 -1.56 9.23 -8.64
N ARG A 143 -0.55 9.32 -9.51
CA ARG A 143 0.88 9.25 -9.12
C ARG A 143 1.43 10.60 -8.64
N ARG A 144 0.77 11.72 -8.95
CA ARG A 144 1.20 13.07 -8.57
C ARG A 144 0.53 13.57 -7.30
N ASP A 145 -0.73 13.22 -7.06
CA ASP A 145 -1.47 13.70 -5.88
C ASP A 145 -0.97 13.08 -4.56
N VAL A 146 -0.46 11.85 -4.59
CA VAL A 146 0.15 11.22 -3.40
C VAL A 146 1.48 11.90 -3.02
N ARG A 147 2.16 12.60 -3.95
CA ARG A 147 3.41 13.33 -3.66
C ARG A 147 3.20 14.68 -2.98
N ARG A 148 1.95 15.16 -2.83
CA ARG A 148 1.64 16.52 -2.37
C ARG A 148 0.77 16.61 -1.12
N HIS A 149 0.42 15.50 -0.47
CA HIS A 149 -0.39 15.56 0.74
C HIS A 149 0.44 15.34 2.02
N PRO A 150 0.76 16.40 2.78
CA PRO A 150 1.37 16.28 4.09
C PRO A 150 0.26 15.94 5.08
N ASP A 151 -0.08 14.67 5.23
CA ASP A 151 -0.68 14.07 6.45
C ASP A 151 -1.38 12.75 6.11
N HIS A 152 -0.65 11.65 6.27
CA HIS A 152 -1.25 10.34 6.47
C HIS A 152 -0.95 9.77 7.88
N ALA A 153 -0.53 10.63 8.80
CA ALA A 153 -0.51 10.33 10.21
C ALA A 153 -1.96 10.17 10.70
N ARG A 154 -2.46 8.93 10.70
CA ARG A 154 -3.67 8.58 11.45
C ARG A 154 -3.38 8.92 12.91
N ARG A 155 -4.09 9.91 13.46
CA ARG A 155 -4.22 10.09 14.91
C ARG A 155 -4.63 8.76 15.52
N VAL A 156 -3.72 8.13 16.25
CA VAL A 156 -4.09 7.19 17.29
C VAL A 156 -4.06 8.02 18.57
N SER A 157 -5.20 8.62 18.91
CA SER A 157 -5.40 9.18 20.24
C SER A 157 -5.47 8.03 21.26
N PRO A 158 -5.04 8.26 22.52
CA PRO A 158 -4.90 7.23 23.55
C PRO A 158 -6.19 6.49 23.89
#